data_AF-A0AAD1MJA2-F1
#
_entry.id   AF-A0AAD1MJA2-F1
#
_cell.length_a   1.000
_cell.length_b   1.000
_cell.length_c   1.000
_cell.angle_alpha   90.00
_cell.angle_beta   90.00
_cell.angle_gamma   90.00
#
_symmetry.space_group_name_H-M   'P 1'
#
loop_
_entity.id
_entity.type
_entity.pdbx_description
1 polymer ?
#
loop_
_entity_poly.entity_id
_entity_poly.type
_entity_poly.pdbx_seq_one_letter_code
_entity_poly.pdbx_strand_id
1 'polypeptide(L)'
;MPELPAGYRAPLPDARPTGLRRRRITAGTQLWRLDAEHPGAWTWEGFAEPRYRFDPSSGGFRTRYGATDLLGAFRERYRLTGLMIPADHSGHHLVLLTAARHLRVLDLRTERNLDALGVDDQISTGQHDAVWGTCQQLADAVRRWWPEPEECPDAIVYRSRTTPETSVNFAFFAVEAFEVAAWPLSQRPDVTADLVLRHGFTIGY
;
A
#
# COMPACT_ATOMS: atom_id res chain seq x y z
N MET A 1 4.36 -22.59 14.79
CA MET A 1 4.31 -21.61 13.68
C MET A 1 4.37 -22.41 12.39
N PRO A 2 3.45 -22.23 11.43
CA PRO A 2 3.52 -22.94 10.16
C PRO A 2 4.84 -22.60 9.46
N GLU A 3 5.36 -23.57 8.73
CA GLU A 3 6.65 -23.44 8.05
C GLU A 3 6.54 -22.42 6.91
N LEU A 4 7.48 -21.47 6.84
CA LEU A 4 7.51 -20.49 5.75
C LEU A 4 7.90 -21.15 4.42
N PRO A 5 7.20 -20.84 3.31
CA PRO A 5 7.62 -21.19 1.96
C PRO A 5 9.09 -20.85 1.66
N ALA A 6 9.71 -21.64 0.78
CA ALA A 6 11.12 -21.47 0.40
C ALA A 6 11.44 -20.07 -0.16
N GLY A 7 10.48 -19.43 -0.85
CA GLY A 7 10.67 -18.09 -1.41
C GLY A 7 10.89 -16.99 -0.36
N TYR A 8 10.54 -17.22 0.91
CA TYR A 8 10.87 -16.28 1.99
C TYR A 8 12.25 -16.53 2.62
N ARG A 9 12.92 -17.63 2.26
CA ARG A 9 14.25 -18.00 2.77
C ARG A 9 15.37 -17.72 1.77
N ALA A 10 15.03 -17.66 0.48
CA ALA A 10 15.94 -17.34 -0.60
C ALA A 10 15.84 -15.85 -0.98
N PRO A 11 16.95 -15.23 -1.41
CA PRO A 11 16.88 -13.89 -2.00
C PRO A 11 16.02 -13.92 -3.27
N LEU A 12 15.33 -12.81 -3.55
CA LEU A 12 14.63 -12.64 -4.81
C LEU A 12 15.61 -12.66 -5.99
N PRO A 13 15.24 -13.26 -7.14
CA PRO A 13 16.15 -13.41 -8.27
C PRO A 13 16.56 -12.07 -8.88
N ASP A 14 17.78 -12.03 -9.42
CA ASP A 14 18.34 -10.81 -10.01
C ASP A 14 17.58 -10.36 -11.26
N ALA A 15 17.25 -11.32 -12.13
CA ALA A 15 16.42 -11.10 -13.29
C ALA A 15 14.93 -11.32 -12.98
N ARG A 16 14.06 -10.70 -13.78
CA ARG A 16 12.60 -10.86 -13.65
C ARG A 16 12.21 -12.33 -13.75
N PRO A 17 11.51 -12.91 -12.75
CA PRO A 17 11.06 -14.29 -12.80
C PRO A 17 10.21 -14.59 -14.04
N THR A 18 10.43 -15.75 -14.64
CA THR A 18 9.57 -16.26 -15.71
C THR A 18 8.14 -16.40 -15.20
N GLY A 19 7.17 -15.93 -15.99
CA GLY A 19 5.76 -16.03 -15.64
C GLY A 19 5.20 -14.89 -14.81
N LEU A 20 6.05 -14.04 -14.21
CA LEU A 20 5.62 -12.82 -13.51
C LEU A 20 4.90 -11.87 -14.48
N ARG A 21 3.77 -11.29 -14.05
CA ARG A 21 2.93 -10.42 -14.89
C ARG A 21 2.56 -9.13 -14.17
N ARG A 22 2.69 -8.03 -14.92
CA ARG A 22 2.00 -6.77 -14.62
C ARG A 22 0.53 -6.90 -15.00
N ARG A 23 -0.34 -6.22 -14.25
CA ARG A 23 -1.75 -6.05 -14.57
C ARG A 23 -2.07 -4.58 -14.83
N ARG A 24 -3.11 -4.36 -15.62
CA ARG A 24 -3.68 -3.05 -15.88
C ARG A 24 -4.81 -2.78 -14.90
N ILE A 25 -4.78 -1.64 -14.23
CA ILE A 25 -5.90 -1.08 -13.49
C ILE A 25 -6.50 0.06 -14.32
N THR A 26 -7.83 0.16 -14.32
CA THR A 26 -8.56 1.14 -15.14
C THR A 26 -8.30 2.56 -14.63
N ALA A 27 -8.12 3.52 -15.55
CA ALA A 27 -8.15 4.93 -15.21
C ALA A 27 -9.46 5.27 -14.48
N GLY A 28 -9.44 6.27 -13.60
CA GLY A 28 -10.55 6.61 -12.71
C GLY A 28 -10.66 5.72 -11.47
N THR A 29 -9.80 4.71 -11.30
CA THR A 29 -9.75 3.94 -10.04
C THR A 29 -9.33 4.85 -8.90
N GLN A 30 -10.09 4.81 -7.81
CA GLN A 30 -9.89 5.65 -6.64
C GLN A 30 -9.16 4.90 -5.53
N LEU A 31 -8.22 5.58 -4.88
CA LEU A 31 -7.53 5.13 -3.68
C LEU A 31 -7.68 6.19 -2.59
N TRP A 32 -7.95 5.74 -1.38
CA TRP A 32 -8.07 6.55 -0.18
C TRP A 32 -6.87 6.37 0.73
N ARG A 33 -6.43 7.46 1.34
CA ARG A 33 -5.35 7.48 2.32
C ARG A 33 -5.65 8.54 3.37
N LEU A 34 -5.33 8.25 4.64
CA LEU A 34 -5.20 9.26 5.67
C LEU A 34 -3.72 9.51 5.94
N ASP A 35 -3.27 10.75 5.74
CA ASP A 35 -1.86 11.13 5.88
C ASP A 35 -1.72 12.32 6.84
N ALA A 36 -0.61 12.40 7.57
CA ALA A 36 -0.33 13.56 8.39
C ALA A 36 0.02 14.79 7.54
N GLU A 37 0.69 14.57 6.40
CA GLU A 37 1.16 15.62 5.50
C GLU A 37 0.19 15.84 4.34
N HIS A 38 0.02 17.11 3.94
CA HIS A 38 -0.66 17.45 2.68
C HIS A 38 0.11 16.84 1.49
N PRO A 39 -0.57 16.31 0.44
CA PRO A 39 0.12 15.67 -0.69
C PRO A 39 1.15 16.53 -1.41
N GLY A 40 0.97 17.85 -1.45
CA GLY A 40 1.95 18.79 -2.01
C GLY A 40 3.28 18.86 -1.24
N ALA A 41 3.34 18.34 -0.02
CA ALA A 41 4.56 18.26 0.79
C ALA A 41 5.20 16.86 0.74
N TRP A 42 4.61 15.91 0.01
CA TRP A 42 5.14 14.56 -0.03
C TRP A 42 6.49 14.52 -0.73
N THR A 43 7.48 13.97 -0.03
CA THR A 43 8.73 13.54 -0.65
C THR A 43 8.66 12.07 -1.06
N TRP A 44 9.48 11.72 -2.04
CA TRP A 44 9.68 10.37 -2.56
C TRP A 44 11.05 9.79 -2.20
N GLU A 45 11.77 10.44 -1.29
CA GLU A 45 13.03 9.98 -0.73
C GLU A 45 12.78 8.81 0.24
N GLY A 46 13.47 7.70 0.00
CA GLY A 46 13.33 6.51 0.82
C GLY A 46 13.85 6.71 2.24
N PHE A 47 13.51 5.77 3.10
CA PHE A 47 14.04 5.74 4.45
C PHE A 47 15.40 5.04 4.45
N ALA A 48 16.33 5.49 5.29
CA ALA A 48 17.60 4.79 5.51
C ALA A 48 17.37 3.35 6.00
N GLU A 49 16.33 3.15 6.81
CA GLU A 49 15.84 1.84 7.22
C GLU A 49 14.34 1.72 6.84
N PRO A 50 13.93 0.66 6.12
CA PRO A 50 12.54 0.44 5.74
C PRO A 50 11.59 0.45 6.94
N ARG A 51 10.51 1.24 6.88
CA ARG A 51 9.54 1.36 7.99
C ARG A 51 8.29 0.53 7.75
N TYR A 52 7.91 0.36 6.51
CA TYR A 52 6.69 -0.31 6.09
C TYR A 52 6.97 -1.49 5.15
N ARG A 53 5.92 -2.26 4.88
CA ARG A 53 6.00 -3.57 4.22
C ARG A 53 6.74 -3.52 2.88
N PHE A 54 6.43 -2.52 2.04
CA PHE A 54 6.97 -2.39 0.69
C PHE A 54 7.85 -1.13 0.57
N ASP A 55 8.48 -0.70 1.65
CA ASP A 55 9.56 0.28 1.56
C ASP A 55 10.82 -0.45 1.05
N PRO A 56 11.55 0.10 0.06
CA PRO A 56 12.72 -0.55 -0.50
C PRO A 56 13.82 -0.73 0.55
N SER A 57 14.40 -1.93 0.60
CA SER A 57 15.56 -2.24 1.44
C SER A 57 16.79 -1.37 1.13
N SER A 58 16.90 -0.87 -0.10
CA SER A 58 17.96 0.04 -0.52
C SER A 58 17.81 1.48 -0.03
N GLY A 59 16.62 1.89 0.42
CA GLY A 59 16.29 3.29 0.69
C GLY A 59 16.21 4.18 -0.57
N GLY A 60 16.26 3.61 -1.78
CA GLY A 60 16.34 4.38 -3.03
C GLY A 60 15.08 5.17 -3.39
N PHE A 61 13.93 4.89 -2.77
CA PHE A 61 12.68 5.64 -2.96
C PHE A 61 11.71 5.41 -1.81
N ARG A 62 10.65 6.23 -1.73
CA ARG A 62 9.56 6.07 -0.77
C ARG A 62 8.38 5.34 -1.39
N THR A 63 7.75 4.51 -0.58
CA THR A 63 6.44 3.94 -0.90
C THR A 63 5.37 4.64 -0.07
N ARG A 64 4.25 4.95 -0.71
CA ARG A 64 3.03 5.39 -0.01
C ARG A 64 1.93 4.37 -0.21
N TYR A 65 0.97 4.38 0.70
CA TYR A 65 -0.04 3.33 0.81
C TYR A 65 -1.44 3.92 0.70
N GLY A 66 -2.28 3.33 -0.14
CA GLY A 66 -3.69 3.68 -0.27
C GLY A 66 -4.54 2.41 -0.33
N ALA A 67 -5.84 2.57 -0.05
CA ALA A 67 -6.81 1.49 -0.11
C ALA A 67 -7.93 1.86 -1.09
N THR A 68 -8.53 0.89 -1.80
CA THR A 68 -9.64 1.17 -2.74
C THR A 68 -10.94 1.57 -2.04
N ASP A 69 -11.01 1.41 -0.72
CA ASP A 69 -12.17 1.71 0.11
C ASP A 69 -11.77 2.67 1.25
N LEU A 70 -12.64 3.66 1.50
CA LEU A 70 -12.44 4.70 2.51
C LEU A 70 -12.35 4.10 3.91
N LEU A 71 -13.32 3.23 4.26
CA LEU A 71 -13.34 2.55 5.56
C LEU A 71 -12.10 1.68 5.75
N GLY A 72 -11.68 0.97 4.69
CA GLY A 72 -10.43 0.20 4.67
C GLY A 72 -9.21 1.07 4.99
N ALA A 73 -9.10 2.26 4.40
CA ALA A 73 -7.99 3.18 4.68
C ALA A 73 -7.94 3.60 6.17
N PHE A 74 -9.09 3.90 6.77
CA PHE A 74 -9.17 4.22 8.20
C PHE A 74 -8.85 3.03 9.09
N ARG A 75 -9.36 1.83 8.76
CA ARG A 75 -9.08 0.62 9.53
C ARG A 75 -7.60 0.25 9.50
N GLU A 76 -6.94 0.36 8.36
CA GLU A 76 -5.49 0.13 8.26
C GLU A 76 -4.71 1.17 9.09
N ARG A 77 -5.10 2.45 9.02
CA ARG A 77 -4.45 3.54 9.76
C ARG A 77 -4.58 3.37 11.28
N TYR A 78 -5.75 2.97 11.76
CA TYR A 78 -6.10 2.90 13.19
C TYR A 78 -6.12 1.47 13.74
N ARG A 79 -5.55 0.51 13.02
CA ARG A 79 -5.48 -0.89 13.42
C ARG A 79 -4.82 -1.05 14.80
N LEU A 80 -3.75 -0.31 15.06
CA LEU A 80 -2.99 -0.40 16.32
C LEU A 80 -3.67 0.32 17.48
N THR A 81 -4.57 1.26 17.21
CA THR A 81 -5.30 2.02 18.24
C THR A 81 -6.70 1.46 18.50
N GLY A 82 -7.05 0.30 17.92
CA GLY A 82 -8.36 -0.33 18.12
C GLY A 82 -9.53 0.51 17.60
N LEU A 83 -9.36 1.19 16.46
CA LEU A 83 -10.36 2.09 15.84
C LEU A 83 -10.57 3.43 16.57
N MET A 84 -9.69 3.79 17.50
CA MET A 84 -9.66 5.14 18.06
C MET A 84 -8.91 6.10 17.13
N ILE A 85 -9.55 7.22 16.78
CA ILE A 85 -8.99 8.36 16.03
C ILE A 85 -8.49 9.40 17.06
N PRO A 86 -7.17 9.61 17.19
CA PRO A 86 -6.61 10.61 18.11
C PRO A 86 -7.07 12.04 17.80
N ALA A 87 -7.20 12.88 18.84
CA ALA A 87 -7.67 14.26 18.70
C ALA A 87 -6.76 15.11 17.78
N ASP A 88 -5.45 14.90 17.87
CA ASP A 88 -4.42 15.57 17.07
C ASP A 88 -4.46 15.15 15.59
N HIS A 89 -5.11 14.03 15.26
CA HIS A 89 -5.31 13.63 13.86
C HIS A 89 -6.44 14.39 13.15
N SER A 90 -7.14 15.31 13.83
CA SER A 90 -8.10 16.22 13.17
C SER A 90 -7.46 17.08 12.07
N GLY A 91 -6.16 17.37 12.18
CA GLY A 91 -5.36 18.06 11.17
C GLY A 91 -4.80 17.17 10.06
N HIS A 92 -4.96 15.84 10.16
CA HIS A 92 -4.53 14.93 9.11
C HIS A 92 -5.37 15.11 7.85
N HIS A 93 -4.78 14.79 6.70
CA HIS A 93 -5.39 14.95 5.39
C HIS A 93 -6.02 13.64 4.94
N LEU A 94 -7.34 13.67 4.73
CA LEU A 94 -8.03 12.67 3.93
C LEU A 94 -7.69 12.93 2.46
N VAL A 95 -6.98 11.99 1.85
CA VAL A 95 -6.49 12.08 0.47
C VAL A 95 -7.23 11.08 -0.40
N LEU A 96 -7.76 11.58 -1.51
CA LEU A 96 -8.32 10.82 -2.62
C LEU A 96 -7.34 10.90 -3.80
N LEU A 97 -6.86 9.74 -4.24
CA LEU A 97 -6.03 9.57 -5.42
C LEU A 97 -6.88 8.92 -6.51
N THR A 98 -7.12 9.61 -7.61
CA THR A 98 -7.87 9.06 -8.76
C THR A 98 -6.88 8.79 -9.88
N ALA A 99 -6.81 7.55 -10.38
CA ALA A 99 -5.88 7.18 -11.44
C ALA A 99 -6.12 8.01 -12.72
N ALA A 100 -5.23 8.94 -13.05
CA ALA A 100 -5.34 9.84 -14.20
C ALA A 100 -5.13 9.09 -15.53
N ARG A 101 -4.48 7.93 -15.46
CA ARG A 101 -4.27 6.98 -16.56
C ARG A 101 -4.40 5.56 -16.06
N HIS A 102 -4.31 4.60 -16.97
CA HIS A 102 -4.18 3.21 -16.58
C HIS A 102 -2.92 2.98 -15.74
N LEU A 103 -3.09 2.32 -14.59
CA LEU A 103 -1.97 1.93 -13.75
C LEU A 103 -1.46 0.56 -14.16
N ARG A 104 -0.15 0.39 -14.11
CA ARG A 104 0.56 -0.89 -14.24
C ARG A 104 0.85 -1.36 -12.83
N VAL A 105 0.40 -2.53 -12.44
CA VAL A 105 0.60 -3.01 -11.07
C VAL A 105 1.19 -4.41 -11.04
N LEU A 106 2.03 -4.69 -10.04
CA LEU A 106 2.33 -6.05 -9.64
C LEU A 106 1.24 -6.52 -8.66
N ASP A 107 0.30 -7.35 -9.13
CA ASP A 107 -0.83 -7.82 -8.32
C ASP A 107 -0.48 -9.13 -7.61
N LEU A 108 -0.18 -9.02 -6.30
CA LEU A 108 0.18 -10.14 -5.42
C LEU A 108 -1.03 -10.93 -4.95
N ARG A 109 -2.25 -10.59 -5.38
CA ARG A 109 -3.46 -11.36 -5.07
C ARG A 109 -3.69 -12.52 -6.06
N THR A 110 -2.83 -12.62 -7.07
CA THR A 110 -2.95 -13.64 -8.11
C THR A 110 -1.97 -14.78 -7.84
N GLU A 111 -2.47 -16.02 -7.85
CA GLU A 111 -1.66 -17.23 -7.66
C GLU A 111 -0.46 -17.25 -8.61
N ARG A 112 -0.68 -16.89 -9.88
CA ARG A 112 0.38 -16.80 -10.88
C ARG A 112 1.59 -15.95 -10.46
N ASN A 113 1.35 -14.78 -9.84
CA ASN A 113 2.45 -13.93 -9.40
C ASN A 113 3.07 -14.44 -8.10
N LEU A 114 2.27 -15.04 -7.22
CA LEU A 114 2.77 -15.69 -6.00
C LEU A 114 3.69 -16.88 -6.34
N ASP A 115 3.25 -17.76 -7.26
CA ASP A 115 4.00 -18.90 -7.77
C ASP A 115 5.31 -18.47 -8.44
N ALA A 116 5.26 -17.44 -9.29
CA ALA A 116 6.45 -16.90 -9.96
C ALA A 116 7.48 -16.33 -8.96
N LEU A 117 7.04 -15.90 -7.78
CA LEU A 117 7.88 -15.41 -6.69
C LEU A 117 8.24 -16.51 -5.69
N GLY A 118 7.61 -17.69 -5.75
CA GLY A 118 7.77 -18.77 -4.78
C GLY A 118 7.27 -18.42 -3.38
N VAL A 119 6.34 -17.46 -3.26
CA VAL A 119 5.76 -17.00 -2.00
C VAL A 119 4.26 -17.33 -1.93
N ASP A 120 3.66 -17.18 -0.76
CA ASP A 120 2.22 -17.39 -0.53
C ASP A 120 1.52 -16.07 -0.15
N ASP A 121 0.25 -16.17 0.28
CA ASP A 121 -0.55 -15.00 0.65
C ASP A 121 -0.03 -14.25 1.90
N GLN A 122 0.92 -14.83 2.67
CA GLN A 122 1.55 -14.13 3.80
C GLN A 122 2.28 -12.86 3.34
N ILE A 123 2.66 -12.74 2.06
CA ILE A 123 3.23 -11.52 1.50
C ILE A 123 2.30 -10.31 1.71
N SER A 124 0.99 -10.53 1.78
CA SER A 124 0.00 -9.47 2.05
C SER A 124 -0.15 -9.15 3.54
N THR A 125 -0.12 -10.17 4.42
CA THR A 125 -0.64 -10.08 5.79
C THR A 125 0.29 -10.57 6.90
N GLY A 126 1.25 -11.44 6.59
CA GLY A 126 2.14 -12.12 7.53
C GLY A 126 3.05 -11.15 8.29
N GLN A 127 3.31 -11.43 9.57
CA GLN A 127 4.13 -10.58 10.45
C GLN A 127 5.55 -11.09 10.66
N HIS A 128 5.93 -12.21 10.06
CA HIS A 128 7.25 -12.80 10.24
C HIS A 128 8.34 -11.94 9.58
N ASP A 129 9.50 -11.78 10.22
CA ASP A 129 10.60 -10.92 9.74
C ASP A 129 11.06 -11.29 8.32
N ALA A 130 11.25 -12.57 8.03
CA ALA A 130 11.55 -13.05 6.68
C ALA A 130 10.51 -12.63 5.60
N VAL A 131 9.21 -12.58 5.96
CA VAL A 131 8.16 -12.10 5.05
C VAL A 131 8.30 -10.59 4.82
N TRP A 132 8.55 -9.82 5.89
CA TRP A 132 8.81 -8.37 5.78
C TRP A 132 10.05 -8.07 4.94
N GLY A 133 11.16 -8.76 5.20
CA GLY A 133 12.40 -8.63 4.43
C GLY A 133 12.17 -8.94 2.95
N THR A 134 11.42 -9.99 2.64
CA THR A 134 11.04 -10.32 1.26
C THR A 134 10.19 -9.22 0.62
N CYS A 135 9.23 -8.63 1.33
CA CYS A 135 8.40 -7.54 0.81
C CYS A 135 9.25 -6.28 0.50
N GLN A 136 10.22 -5.96 1.35
CA GLN A 136 11.10 -4.80 1.19
C GLN A 136 12.09 -5.01 0.03
N GLN A 137 12.65 -6.20 -0.10
CA GLN A 137 13.46 -6.60 -1.26
C GLN A 137 12.63 -6.60 -2.55
N LEU A 138 11.35 -6.97 -2.48
CA LEU A 138 10.46 -6.97 -3.65
C LEU A 138 10.26 -5.57 -4.20
N ALA A 139 10.17 -4.55 -3.35
CA ALA A 139 10.05 -3.16 -3.79
C ALA A 139 11.27 -2.74 -4.64
N ASP A 140 12.49 -3.09 -4.22
CA ASP A 140 13.70 -2.87 -5.01
C ASP A 140 13.71 -3.70 -6.30
N ALA A 141 13.36 -4.99 -6.18
CA ALA A 141 13.36 -5.92 -7.30
C ALA A 141 12.40 -5.49 -8.41
N VAL A 142 11.24 -4.90 -8.08
CA VAL A 142 10.28 -4.36 -9.05
C VAL A 142 10.94 -3.33 -9.97
N ARG A 143 11.69 -2.36 -9.44
CA ARG A 143 12.38 -1.36 -10.28
C ARG A 143 13.51 -1.99 -11.09
N ARG A 144 14.24 -2.95 -10.52
CA ARG A 144 15.31 -3.66 -11.22
C ARG A 144 14.79 -4.53 -12.38
N TRP A 145 13.64 -5.18 -12.21
CA TRP A 145 13.03 -6.07 -13.21
C TRP A 145 12.32 -5.32 -14.34
N TRP A 146 12.00 -4.05 -14.13
CA TRP A 146 11.38 -3.15 -15.11
C TRP A 146 12.10 -1.79 -15.10
N PRO A 147 13.32 -1.72 -15.66
CA PRO A 147 14.17 -0.53 -15.57
C PRO A 147 13.61 0.66 -16.36
N GLU A 148 12.89 0.40 -17.45
CA GLU A 148 12.26 1.46 -18.24
C GLU A 148 11.09 2.10 -17.47
N PRO A 149 11.06 3.42 -17.28
CA PRO A 149 10.00 4.10 -16.51
C PRO A 149 8.58 3.86 -17.04
N GLU A 150 8.42 3.70 -18.36
CA GLU A 150 7.14 3.40 -19.00
C GLU A 150 6.69 1.95 -18.77
N GLU A 151 7.60 1.13 -18.27
CA GLU A 151 7.34 -0.27 -17.95
C GLU A 151 7.24 -0.52 -16.45
N CYS A 152 7.96 0.22 -15.61
CA CYS A 152 7.92 0.01 -14.17
C CYS A 152 6.47 0.05 -13.64
N PRO A 153 6.07 -0.95 -12.82
CA PRO A 153 4.81 -0.87 -12.10
C PRO A 153 4.69 0.45 -11.34
N ASP A 154 3.51 1.06 -11.40
CA ASP A 154 3.15 2.24 -10.63
C ASP A 154 2.88 1.88 -9.15
N ALA A 155 2.50 0.62 -8.89
CA ALA A 155 2.25 0.11 -7.54
C ALA A 155 2.39 -1.42 -7.43
N ILE A 156 2.58 -1.89 -6.20
CA ILE A 156 2.32 -3.28 -5.77
C ILE A 156 0.92 -3.32 -5.15
N VAL A 157 0.11 -4.30 -5.58
CA VAL A 157 -1.26 -4.51 -5.10
C VAL A 157 -1.30 -5.75 -4.23
N TYR A 158 -1.90 -5.64 -3.04
CA TYR A 158 -1.94 -6.71 -2.03
C TYR A 158 -3.26 -6.69 -1.25
N ARG A 159 -3.58 -7.78 -0.55
CA ARG A 159 -4.83 -7.87 0.23
C ARG A 159 -4.79 -6.96 1.46
N SER A 160 -5.93 -6.34 1.77
CA SER A 160 -6.10 -5.66 3.06
C SER A 160 -6.14 -6.68 4.20
N ARG A 161 -5.50 -6.34 5.33
CA ARG A 161 -5.56 -7.15 6.54
C ARG A 161 -6.86 -6.94 7.31
N THR A 162 -7.40 -5.73 7.26
CA THR A 162 -8.55 -5.31 8.05
C THR A 162 -9.88 -5.47 7.33
N THR A 163 -9.86 -5.44 6.00
CA THR A 163 -11.05 -5.44 5.14
C THR A 163 -10.79 -6.23 3.85
N PRO A 164 -10.39 -7.51 3.92
CA PRO A 164 -9.98 -8.29 2.74
C PRO A 164 -11.10 -8.51 1.71
N GLU A 165 -12.37 -8.47 2.13
CA GLU A 165 -13.53 -8.70 1.27
C GLU A 165 -13.94 -7.46 0.48
N THR A 166 -13.70 -6.27 1.02
CA THR A 166 -14.23 -5.00 0.49
C THR A 166 -13.14 -4.04 0.03
N SER A 167 -11.88 -4.31 0.37
CA SER A 167 -10.78 -3.39 0.10
C SER A 167 -9.51 -4.08 -0.36
N VAL A 168 -8.78 -3.36 -1.20
CA VAL A 168 -7.51 -3.75 -1.78
C VAL A 168 -6.50 -2.65 -1.50
N ASN A 169 -5.31 -3.04 -1.06
CA ASN A 169 -4.27 -2.08 -0.74
C ASN A 169 -3.27 -1.94 -1.90
N PHE A 170 -2.79 -0.72 -2.06
CA PHE A 170 -1.81 -0.31 -3.06
C PHE A 170 -0.62 0.29 -2.33
N ALA A 171 0.57 -0.23 -2.63
CA ALA A 171 1.86 0.37 -2.31
C ALA A 171 2.38 1.05 -3.58
N PHE A 172 2.19 2.37 -3.69
CA PHE A 172 2.52 3.16 -4.89
C PHE A 172 3.82 3.95 -4.70
N PHE A 173 4.53 4.17 -5.81
CA PHE A 173 5.91 4.66 -5.79
C PHE A 173 6.07 6.11 -6.26
N ALA A 174 4.98 6.72 -6.73
CA ALA A 174 4.96 8.05 -7.32
C ALA A 174 3.51 8.57 -7.37
N VAL A 175 3.30 9.90 -7.37
CA VAL A 175 1.96 10.52 -7.37
C VAL A 175 1.47 10.89 -8.77
N GLU A 176 2.36 10.94 -9.75
CA GLU A 176 2.18 11.50 -11.09
C GLU A 176 1.15 10.71 -11.93
N ALA A 177 0.85 9.47 -11.53
CA ALA A 177 -0.20 8.67 -12.14
C ALA A 177 -1.62 9.03 -11.66
N PHE A 178 -1.75 9.97 -10.71
CA PHE A 178 -2.98 10.28 -10.01
C PHE A 178 -3.34 11.77 -10.09
N GLU A 179 -4.63 12.03 -10.25
CA GLU A 179 -5.24 13.28 -9.81
C GLU A 179 -5.47 13.20 -8.29
N VAL A 180 -5.13 14.27 -7.57
CA VAL A 180 -5.13 14.28 -6.10
C VAL A 180 -6.09 15.31 -5.56
N ALA A 181 -6.99 14.88 -4.69
CA ALA A 181 -7.77 15.76 -3.84
C ALA A 181 -7.45 15.47 -2.37
N ALA A 182 -7.38 16.51 -1.55
CA ALA A 182 -7.06 16.39 -0.14
C ALA A 182 -7.84 17.39 0.71
N TRP A 183 -8.27 16.95 1.88
CA TRP A 183 -8.99 17.77 2.84
C TRP A 183 -8.49 17.45 4.25
N PRO A 184 -8.22 18.46 5.11
CA PRO A 184 -8.09 18.22 6.54
C PRO A 184 -9.30 17.44 7.05
N LEU A 185 -9.09 16.47 7.94
CA LEU A 185 -10.14 15.60 8.44
C LEU A 185 -11.22 16.39 9.19
N SER A 186 -10.83 17.49 9.86
CA SER A 186 -11.75 18.46 10.47
C SER A 186 -12.74 19.09 9.49
N GLN A 187 -12.45 19.12 8.20
CA GLN A 187 -13.34 19.63 7.14
C GLN A 187 -14.26 18.54 6.56
N ARG A 188 -14.15 17.29 7.03
CA ARG A 188 -14.97 16.15 6.61
C ARG A 188 -15.71 15.51 7.80
N PRO A 189 -16.55 16.27 8.52
CA PRO A 189 -17.32 15.75 9.64
C PRO A 189 -18.33 14.67 9.21
N ASP A 190 -18.73 14.67 7.94
CA ASP A 190 -19.54 13.62 7.33
C ASP A 190 -18.85 12.25 7.42
N VAL A 191 -17.54 12.21 7.14
CA VAL A 191 -16.74 10.99 7.17
C VAL A 191 -16.54 10.51 8.60
N THR A 192 -16.15 11.40 9.52
CA THR A 192 -15.93 11.00 10.92
C THR A 192 -17.22 10.60 11.61
N ALA A 193 -18.35 11.27 11.32
CA ALA A 193 -19.66 10.88 11.81
C ALA A 193 -20.05 9.47 11.31
N ASP A 194 -19.88 9.18 10.02
CA ASP A 194 -20.19 7.85 9.47
C ASP A 194 -19.32 6.75 10.11
N LEU A 195 -18.02 6.99 10.27
CA LEU A 195 -17.10 6.07 10.93
C LEU A 195 -17.52 5.75 12.37
N VAL A 196 -17.94 6.75 13.15
CA VAL A 196 -18.39 6.57 14.53
C VAL A 196 -19.75 5.88 14.57
N LEU A 197 -20.72 6.38 13.80
CA LEU A 197 -22.12 5.94 13.87
C LEU A 197 -22.35 4.57 13.26
N ARG A 198 -21.54 4.16 12.27
CA ARG A 198 -21.79 2.93 11.49
C ARG A 198 -20.64 1.92 11.52
N HIS A 199 -19.43 2.34 11.88
CA HIS A 199 -18.24 1.51 11.75
C HIS A 199 -17.47 1.30 13.06
N GLY A 200 -18.00 1.80 14.18
CA GLY A 200 -17.49 1.54 15.52
C GLY A 200 -16.20 2.27 15.88
N PHE A 201 -15.86 3.33 15.13
CA PHE A 201 -14.75 4.20 15.49
C PHE A 201 -15.09 5.06 16.71
N THR A 202 -14.07 5.49 17.44
CA THR A 202 -14.18 6.50 18.49
C THR A 202 -13.22 7.65 18.21
N ILE A 203 -13.52 8.82 18.77
CA ILE A 203 -12.68 10.02 18.64
C ILE A 203 -12.11 10.33 20.03
N GLY A 204 -10.80 10.55 20.09
CA GLY A 204 -10.14 11.05 21.30
C GLY A 204 -10.54 12.49 21.56
N TYR A 205 -10.71 12.83 22.84
CA TYR A 205 -11.02 14.19 23.31
C TYR A 205 -9.80 14.80 24.00
#